data_AF-A0A2N2E229-F1
#
_entry.id   AF-A0A2N2E229-F1
#
_cell.length_a   1.000
_cell.length_b   1.000
_cell.length_c   1.000
_cell.angle_alpha   90.00
_cell.angle_beta   90.00
_cell.angle_gamma   90.00
#
_symmetry.space_group_name_H-M   'P 1'
#
loop_
_entity.id
_entity.type
_entity.pdbx_description
1 polymer ?
#
loop_
_entity_poly.entity_id
_entity_poly.type
_entity_poly.pdbx_seq_one_letter_code
_entity_poly.pdbx_strand_id
1 'polypeptide(L)'
;MGNKTRCIDYRSYIMSATERILYTFGAAVFLFCLAFVFYHSMFISLAVSCLAVFYPRLRSKELLVKRKNMLGLQFRDALYSLASSVSAGKSVESAFKDTAQELYFLYPDIDSYIVKEFMIIVTRIEMNVTVEEALRDFAERSGLDDIRSFVDVFAVGNRSGGNMVEIIINTSNVIGEKLRIKEEINTMLAQRKFEQKVLNIMPVLLILLLTWSTGDYMTPVFETIFGRMVMTVAVFLLAAAYFISKRITNIEV
;
A
#
# COMPACT_ATOMS: atom_id res chain seq x y z
N MET A 1 19.80 -8.39 -25.46
CA MET A 1 19.04 -7.15 -25.70
C MET A 1 17.59 -7.52 -25.92
N GLY A 2 16.68 -7.17 -25.02
CA GLY A 2 15.25 -7.45 -25.19
C GLY A 2 14.52 -7.76 -23.88
N ASN A 3 14.32 -6.75 -23.02
CA ASN A 3 13.28 -6.79 -21.98
C ASN A 3 13.02 -5.43 -21.27
N LYS A 4 13.01 -4.29 -21.98
CA LYS A 4 12.89 -2.95 -21.34
C LYS A 4 11.54 -2.21 -21.55
N THR A 5 10.55 -2.84 -22.16
CA THR A 5 9.22 -2.22 -22.39
C THR A 5 8.07 -3.17 -22.09
N ARG A 6 8.16 -3.93 -20.99
CA ARG A 6 6.91 -4.46 -20.39
C ARG A 6 6.26 -3.31 -19.62
N CYS A 7 5.14 -2.83 -20.13
CA CYS A 7 4.27 -1.91 -19.41
C CYS A 7 3.99 -2.49 -18.01
N ILE A 8 4.20 -1.69 -16.96
CA ILE A 8 4.03 -2.17 -15.59
C ILE A 8 2.54 -2.38 -15.36
N ASP A 9 2.16 -3.58 -14.91
CA ASP A 9 0.82 -3.84 -14.40
C ASP A 9 0.80 -3.52 -12.91
N TYR A 10 0.05 -2.48 -12.53
CA TYR A 10 -0.08 -2.03 -11.14
C TYR A 10 -1.11 -2.85 -10.36
N ARG A 11 -1.84 -3.73 -11.03
CA ARG A 11 -2.80 -4.65 -10.40
C ARG A 11 -2.13 -5.84 -9.72
N SER A 12 -0.85 -6.09 -9.98
CA SER A 12 -0.10 -7.15 -9.34
C SER A 12 1.22 -6.64 -8.76
N TYR A 13 1.57 -7.15 -7.58
CA TYR A 13 2.86 -6.89 -6.95
C TYR A 13 3.62 -8.21 -6.83
N ILE A 14 4.66 -8.35 -7.64
CA ILE A 14 5.56 -9.50 -7.59
C ILE A 14 6.72 -9.11 -6.67
N MET A 15 6.76 -9.73 -5.48
CA MET A 15 7.90 -9.61 -4.57
C MET A 15 9.13 -10.25 -5.20
N SER A 16 10.28 -9.61 -5.05
CA SER A 16 11.56 -10.24 -5.37
C SER A 16 11.77 -11.48 -4.49
N ALA A 17 12.52 -12.47 -5.00
CA ALA A 17 12.88 -13.66 -4.22
C ALA A 17 13.61 -13.28 -2.92
N THR A 18 14.47 -12.26 -2.98
CA THR A 18 15.21 -11.74 -1.82
C THR A 18 14.28 -11.09 -0.79
N GLU A 19 13.35 -10.26 -1.22
CA GLU A 19 12.35 -9.63 -0.35
C GLU A 19 11.46 -10.67 0.31
N ARG A 20 11.02 -11.68 -0.46
CA ARG A 20 10.18 -12.76 0.06
C ARG A 20 10.90 -13.56 1.13
N ILE A 21 12.17 -13.92 0.92
CA ILE A 21 12.98 -14.64 1.90
C ILE A 21 13.18 -13.77 3.14
N LEU A 22 13.54 -12.50 2.97
CA LEU A 22 13.76 -11.57 4.09
C LEU A 22 12.51 -11.38 4.95
N TYR A 23 11.34 -11.15 4.34
CA TYR A 23 10.08 -11.01 5.07
C TYR A 23 9.65 -12.31 5.74
N THR A 24 9.88 -13.46 5.10
CA THR A 24 9.57 -14.77 5.71
C THR A 24 10.48 -15.05 6.89
N PHE A 25 11.78 -14.81 6.76
CA PHE A 25 12.76 -15.03 7.83
C PHE A 25 12.50 -14.09 9.01
N GLY A 26 12.28 -12.80 8.76
CA GLY A 26 11.93 -11.84 9.82
C GLY A 26 10.65 -12.21 10.55
N ALA A 27 9.61 -12.65 9.83
CA ALA A 27 8.37 -13.13 10.44
C ALA A 27 8.56 -14.43 11.23
N ALA A 28 9.41 -15.36 10.76
CA ALA A 28 9.71 -16.61 11.44
C ALA A 28 10.45 -16.36 12.77
N VAL A 29 11.45 -15.48 12.77
CA VAL A 29 12.18 -15.07 13.99
C VAL A 29 11.22 -14.41 14.98
N PHE A 30 10.38 -13.48 14.52
CA PHE A 30 9.41 -12.81 15.38
C PHE A 30 8.41 -13.79 16.01
N LEU A 31 7.80 -14.67 15.20
CA LEU A 31 6.85 -15.68 15.68
C LEU A 31 7.51 -16.70 16.62
N PHE A 32 8.75 -17.09 16.34
CA PHE A 32 9.52 -17.98 17.21
C PHE A 32 9.75 -17.34 18.58
N CYS A 33 10.25 -16.11 18.63
CA CYS A 33 10.48 -15.37 19.87
C CYS A 33 9.17 -15.18 20.65
N LEU A 34 8.10 -14.79 19.96
CA LEU A 34 6.79 -14.60 20.57
C LEU A 34 6.25 -15.91 21.15
N ALA A 35 6.28 -17.01 20.40
CA ALA A 35 5.85 -18.32 20.89
C ALA A 35 6.74 -18.82 22.04
N PHE A 36 8.04 -18.53 22.01
CA PHE A 36 8.95 -18.92 23.07
C PHE A 36 8.62 -18.24 24.40
N VAL A 37 8.28 -16.95 24.37
CA VAL A 37 7.84 -16.19 25.56
C VAL A 37 6.62 -16.84 26.22
N PHE A 38 5.66 -17.33 25.42
CA PHE A 38 4.39 -17.86 25.94
C PHE A 38 4.47 -19.35 26.34
N TYR A 39 5.31 -20.16 25.67
CA TYR A 39 5.31 -21.61 25.84
C TYR A 39 6.61 -22.18 26.42
N HIS A 40 7.71 -21.42 26.48
CA HIS A 40 9.05 -21.87 26.90
C HIS A 40 9.51 -23.18 26.24
N SER A 41 8.94 -23.54 25.08
CA SER A 41 9.15 -24.81 24.40
C SER A 41 9.68 -24.56 23.00
N MET A 42 10.90 -25.01 22.74
CA MET A 42 11.55 -24.87 21.43
C MET A 42 10.75 -25.55 20.31
N PHE A 43 10.11 -26.69 20.60
CA PHE A 43 9.33 -27.44 19.61
C PHE A 43 8.05 -26.70 19.19
N ILE A 44 7.30 -26.14 20.15
CA ILE A 44 6.08 -25.36 19.86
C ILE A 44 6.46 -24.09 19.10
N SER A 45 7.52 -23.40 19.51
CA SER A 45 7.99 -22.19 18.82
C SER A 45 8.44 -22.46 17.39
N LEU A 46 9.07 -23.60 17.14
CA LEU A 46 9.47 -24.01 15.79
C LEU A 46 8.25 -24.34 14.91
N ALA A 47 7.24 -25.03 15.47
CA ALA A 47 6.00 -25.33 14.74
C ALA A 47 5.24 -24.05 14.36
N VAL A 48 5.16 -23.06 15.26
CA VAL A 48 4.49 -21.78 15.00
C VAL A 48 5.26 -20.93 13.99
N SER A 49 6.60 -20.95 14.00
CA SER A 49 7.40 -20.18 13.05
C SER A 49 7.24 -20.65 11.60
N CYS A 50 6.88 -21.92 11.36
CA CYS A 50 6.53 -22.43 10.03
C CYS A 50 5.34 -21.67 9.40
N LEU A 51 4.43 -21.10 10.20
CA LEU A 51 3.31 -20.29 9.70
C LEU A 51 3.77 -18.97 9.06
N ALA A 52 5.02 -18.55 9.27
CA ALA A 52 5.59 -17.34 8.65
C ALA A 52 5.61 -17.39 7.12
N VAL A 53 5.54 -18.58 6.51
CA VAL A 53 5.51 -18.75 5.03
C VAL A 53 4.27 -18.08 4.41
N PHE A 54 3.19 -17.89 5.17
CA PHE A 54 2.00 -17.18 4.71
C PHE A 54 2.12 -15.65 4.77
N TYR A 55 3.05 -15.12 5.57
CA TYR A 55 3.20 -13.68 5.81
C TYR A 55 3.51 -12.85 4.54
N PRO A 56 4.40 -13.28 3.62
CA PRO A 56 4.66 -12.53 2.39
C PRO A 56 3.43 -12.28 1.52
N ARG A 57 2.46 -13.22 1.49
CA ARG A 57 1.22 -13.06 0.72
C ARG A 57 0.30 -11.98 1.27
N LEU A 58 0.29 -11.79 2.59
CA LEU A 58 -0.45 -10.70 3.22
C LEU A 58 0.27 -9.37 2.97
N ARG A 59 1.59 -9.36 3.13
CA ARG A 59 2.43 -8.17 2.95
C ARG A 59 2.43 -7.67 1.51
N SER A 60 2.38 -8.56 0.52
CA SER A 60 2.30 -8.16 -0.90
C SER A 60 1.03 -7.38 -1.23
N LYS A 61 -0.10 -7.72 -0.59
CA LYS A 61 -1.36 -6.96 -0.72
C LYS A 61 -1.21 -5.55 -0.15
N GLU A 62 -0.60 -5.42 1.02
CA GLU A 62 -0.34 -4.10 1.64
C GLU A 62 0.58 -3.23 0.77
N LEU A 63 1.63 -3.83 0.20
CA LEU A 63 2.56 -3.12 -0.70
C LEU A 63 1.89 -2.70 -2.01
N LEU A 64 0.98 -3.53 -2.55
CA LEU A 64 0.17 -3.18 -3.72
C LEU A 64 -0.73 -1.97 -3.44
N VAL A 65 -1.43 -1.96 -2.30
CA VAL A 65 -2.26 -0.83 -1.88
C VAL A 65 -1.41 0.44 -1.73
N LYS A 66 -0.23 0.32 -1.10
CA LYS A 66 0.71 1.45 -0.97
C LYS A 66 1.17 1.98 -2.33
N ARG A 67 1.52 1.09 -3.26
CA ARG A 67 1.88 1.45 -4.65
C ARG A 67 0.74 2.20 -5.34
N LYS A 68 -0.49 1.70 -5.26
CA LYS A 68 -1.67 2.33 -5.86
C LYS A 68 -1.96 3.70 -5.25
N ASN A 69 -1.88 3.84 -3.93
CA ASN A 69 -2.04 5.13 -3.26
C ASN A 69 -0.99 6.15 -3.74
N MET A 70 0.26 5.70 -3.89
CA MET A 70 1.33 6.56 -4.39
C MET A 70 1.07 6.99 -5.83
N LEU A 71 0.66 6.07 -6.69
CA LEU A 71 0.30 6.38 -8.07
C LEU A 71 -0.88 7.38 -8.15
N GLY A 72 -1.90 7.22 -7.30
CA GLY A 72 -3.04 8.15 -7.24
C GLY A 72 -2.63 9.58 -6.82
N LEU A 73 -1.75 9.70 -5.82
CA LEU A 73 -1.19 10.99 -5.40
C LEU A 73 -0.38 11.64 -6.53
N GLN A 74 0.51 10.88 -7.14
CA GLN A 74 1.32 11.37 -8.24
C GLN A 74 0.49 11.76 -9.47
N PHE A 75 -0.60 11.02 -9.73
CA PHE A 75 -1.53 11.32 -10.81
C PHE A 75 -2.29 12.64 -10.59
N ARG A 76 -2.71 12.94 -9.35
CA ARG A 76 -3.27 14.25 -9.01
C ARG A 76 -2.30 15.38 -9.37
N ASP A 77 -1.03 15.23 -9.01
CA ASP A 77 -0.01 16.25 -9.30
C ASP A 77 0.22 16.40 -10.81
N ALA A 78 0.19 15.29 -11.54
CA ALA A 78 0.23 15.30 -13.00
C ALA A 78 -0.96 16.06 -13.61
N LEU A 79 -2.18 15.88 -13.08
CA LEU A 79 -3.35 16.62 -13.53
C LEU A 79 -3.23 18.12 -13.27
N TYR A 80 -2.63 18.55 -12.14
CA TYR A 80 -2.38 19.98 -11.90
C TYR A 80 -1.42 20.59 -12.93
N SER A 81 -0.31 19.93 -13.22
CA SER A 81 0.64 20.36 -14.26
C SER A 81 -0.02 20.39 -15.65
N LEU A 82 -0.80 19.34 -15.96
CA LEU A 82 -1.52 19.25 -17.24
C LEU A 82 -2.55 20.37 -17.38
N ALA A 83 -3.33 20.64 -16.34
CA ALA A 83 -4.29 21.73 -16.33
C ALA A 83 -3.62 23.08 -16.57
N SER A 84 -2.46 23.33 -15.94
CA SER A 84 -1.69 24.56 -16.14
C SER A 84 -1.24 24.73 -17.60
N SER A 85 -0.72 23.66 -18.19
CA SER A 85 -0.26 23.66 -19.59
C SER A 85 -1.40 23.86 -20.59
N VAL A 86 -2.54 23.19 -20.40
CA VAL A 86 -3.73 23.37 -21.26
C VAL A 86 -4.33 24.77 -21.07
N SER A 87 -4.36 25.29 -19.84
CA SER A 87 -4.84 26.66 -19.55
C SER A 87 -3.98 27.74 -20.21
N ALA A 88 -2.71 27.47 -20.46
CA ALA A 88 -1.82 28.34 -21.21
C ALA A 88 -2.09 28.33 -22.74
N GLY A 89 -3.13 27.64 -23.21
CA GLY A 89 -3.53 27.58 -24.61
C GLY A 89 -2.75 26.57 -25.44
N LYS A 90 -1.96 25.68 -24.81
CA LYS A 90 -1.25 24.61 -25.53
C LYS A 90 -2.23 23.54 -25.99
N SER A 91 -1.90 22.87 -27.09
CA SER A 91 -2.64 21.67 -27.49
C SER A 91 -2.51 20.59 -26.41
N VAL A 92 -3.49 19.69 -26.34
CA VAL A 92 -3.51 18.58 -25.38
C VAL A 92 -2.23 17.75 -25.51
N GLU A 93 -1.81 17.43 -26.73
CA GLU A 93 -0.62 16.64 -27.01
C GLU A 93 0.65 17.33 -26.50
N SER A 94 0.77 18.65 -26.71
CA SER A 94 1.90 19.43 -26.19
C SER A 94 1.88 19.50 -24.67
N ALA A 95 0.70 19.68 -24.08
CA ALA A 95 0.55 19.74 -22.63
C ALA A 95 0.99 18.43 -21.95
N PHE A 96 0.70 17.27 -22.53
CA PHE A 96 1.22 15.98 -22.03
C PHE A 96 2.75 15.90 -22.06
N LYS A 97 3.39 16.46 -23.09
CA LYS A 97 4.86 16.52 -23.19
C LYS A 97 5.47 17.40 -22.10
N ASP A 98 4.91 18.59 -21.90
CA ASP A 98 5.36 19.52 -20.86
C ASP A 98 5.18 18.91 -19.47
N THR A 99 4.03 18.30 -19.20
CA THR A 99 3.75 17.63 -17.93
C THR A 99 4.69 16.46 -17.66
N ALA A 100 5.03 15.66 -18.68
CA ALA A 100 6.00 14.57 -18.50
C ALA A 100 7.38 15.10 -18.09
N GLN A 101 7.80 16.24 -18.66
CA GLN A 101 9.06 16.89 -18.30
C GLN A 101 9.01 17.50 -16.89
N GLU A 102 7.91 18.17 -16.52
CA GLU A 102 7.72 18.73 -15.18
C GLU A 102 7.68 17.63 -14.10
N LEU A 103 6.99 16.53 -14.36
CA LEU A 103 6.95 15.37 -13.46
C LEU A 103 8.32 14.76 -13.22
N TYR A 104 9.20 14.75 -14.24
CA TYR A 104 10.58 14.29 -14.07
C TYR A 104 11.38 15.17 -13.10
N PHE A 105 11.13 16.48 -13.09
CA PHE A 105 11.75 17.39 -12.12
C PHE A 105 11.14 17.28 -10.72
N LEU A 106 9.81 17.10 -10.62
CA LEU A 106 9.11 16.94 -9.35
C LEU A 106 9.45 15.62 -8.66
N TYR A 107 9.64 14.56 -9.46
CA TYR A 107 9.95 13.22 -9.01
C TYR A 107 11.26 12.74 -9.66
N PRO A 108 12.43 13.18 -9.17
CA PRO A 108 13.73 12.88 -9.77
C PRO A 108 14.12 11.39 -9.64
N ASP A 109 13.37 10.62 -8.86
CA ASP A 109 13.55 9.17 -8.79
C ASP A 109 13.02 8.51 -10.08
N ILE A 110 13.92 7.85 -10.81
CA ILE A 110 13.60 7.07 -12.02
C ILE A 110 12.52 6.01 -11.74
N ASP A 111 12.34 5.58 -10.49
CA ASP A 111 11.31 4.63 -10.09
C ASP A 111 9.94 5.24 -9.74
N SER A 112 9.77 6.54 -9.94
CA SER A 112 8.47 7.20 -9.85
C SER A 112 7.50 6.63 -10.87
N TYR A 113 6.37 6.11 -10.38
CA TYR A 113 5.41 5.39 -11.21
C TYR A 113 4.78 6.31 -12.26
N ILE A 114 4.41 7.53 -11.89
CA ILE A 114 3.75 8.45 -12.81
C ILE A 114 4.67 8.94 -13.94
N VAL A 115 5.96 9.11 -13.66
CA VAL A 115 6.94 9.59 -14.64
C VAL A 115 7.08 8.58 -15.77
N LYS A 116 7.20 7.29 -15.42
CA LYS A 116 7.23 6.19 -16.40
C LYS A 116 5.97 6.17 -17.26
N GLU A 117 4.81 6.33 -16.64
CA GLU A 117 3.51 6.27 -17.33
C GLU A 117 3.28 7.46 -18.25
N PHE A 118 3.59 8.68 -17.82
CA PHE A 118 3.50 9.88 -18.67
C PHE A 118 4.52 9.84 -19.82
N MET A 119 5.72 9.31 -19.59
CA MET A 119 6.68 9.07 -20.68
C MET A 119 6.13 8.06 -21.71
N ILE A 120 5.51 6.96 -21.27
CA ILE A 120 4.86 5.99 -22.16
C ILE A 120 3.74 6.65 -22.95
N ILE A 121 2.89 7.46 -22.30
CA ILE A 121 1.80 8.20 -22.97
C ILE A 121 2.37 9.13 -24.04
N VAL A 122 3.39 9.93 -23.71
CA VAL A 122 4.04 10.84 -24.67
C VAL A 122 4.65 10.07 -25.84
N THR A 123 5.37 8.98 -25.59
CA THR A 123 5.94 8.15 -26.66
C THR A 123 4.85 7.59 -27.57
N ARG A 124 3.70 7.17 -27.02
CA ARG A 124 2.56 6.69 -27.83
C ARG A 124 1.95 7.81 -28.69
N ILE A 125 1.78 9.00 -28.13
CA ILE A 125 1.32 10.19 -28.88
C ILE A 125 2.27 10.50 -30.04
N GLU A 126 3.58 10.42 -29.83
CA GLU A 126 4.59 10.61 -30.88
C GLU A 126 4.56 9.53 -31.97
N MET A 127 4.05 8.34 -31.64
CA MET A 127 3.77 7.26 -32.58
C MET A 127 2.40 7.38 -33.26
N ASN A 128 1.76 8.56 -33.20
CA ASN A 128 0.43 8.85 -33.75
C ASN A 128 -0.72 8.02 -33.13
N VAL A 129 -0.54 7.50 -31.91
CA VAL A 129 -1.65 6.95 -31.12
C VAL A 129 -2.43 8.12 -30.52
N THR A 130 -3.76 8.03 -30.48
CA THR A 130 -4.57 9.11 -29.90
C THR A 130 -4.36 9.19 -28.38
N VAL A 131 -4.54 10.38 -27.82
CA VAL A 131 -4.37 10.63 -26.38
C VAL A 131 -5.33 9.76 -25.57
N GLU A 132 -6.56 9.57 -26.04
CA GLU A 132 -7.58 8.75 -25.40
C GLU A 132 -7.18 7.27 -25.34
N GLU A 133 -6.61 6.74 -26.42
CA GLU A 133 -6.18 5.35 -26.46
C GLU A 133 -4.96 5.12 -25.55
N ALA A 134 -4.00 6.04 -25.55
CA ALA A 134 -2.85 5.98 -24.65
C ALA A 134 -3.28 6.07 -23.17
N LEU A 135 -4.21 6.96 -22.85
CA LEU A 135 -4.77 7.11 -21.50
C LEU A 135 -5.61 5.89 -21.08
N ARG A 136 -6.37 5.28 -21.99
CA ARG A 136 -7.18 4.09 -21.70
C ARG A 136 -6.31 2.90 -21.32
N ASP A 137 -5.20 2.68 -22.02
CA ASP A 137 -4.20 1.66 -21.65
C ASP A 137 -3.65 1.89 -20.23
N PHE A 138 -3.31 3.14 -19.91
CA PHE A 138 -2.85 3.51 -18.57
C PHE A 138 -3.93 3.28 -17.51
N ALA A 139 -5.17 3.69 -17.76
CA ALA A 139 -6.30 3.50 -16.85
C ALA A 139 -6.59 2.02 -16.58
N GLU A 140 -6.46 1.16 -17.60
CA GLU A 140 -6.59 -0.27 -17.42
C GLU A 140 -5.47 -0.83 -16.54
N ARG A 141 -4.20 -0.50 -16.81
CA ARG A 141 -3.05 -1.03 -16.06
C ARG A 141 -2.92 -0.47 -14.65
N SER A 142 -3.36 0.76 -14.39
CA SER A 142 -3.28 1.39 -13.07
C SER A 142 -4.15 0.67 -12.03
N GLY A 143 -5.31 0.17 -12.45
CA GLY A 143 -6.31 -0.43 -11.57
C GLY A 143 -6.81 0.54 -10.50
N LEU A 144 -6.85 1.84 -10.82
CA LEU A 144 -7.38 2.93 -10.00
C LEU A 144 -8.65 3.48 -10.64
N ASP A 145 -9.74 3.54 -9.89
CA ASP A 145 -11.03 3.98 -10.41
C ASP A 145 -11.07 5.49 -10.71
N ASP A 146 -10.30 6.30 -9.97
CA ASP A 146 -10.16 7.73 -10.26
C ASP A 146 -9.50 7.99 -11.62
N ILE A 147 -8.51 7.19 -12.00
CA ILE A 147 -7.85 7.30 -13.32
C ILE A 147 -8.81 6.86 -14.42
N ARG A 148 -9.55 5.76 -14.23
CA ARG A 148 -10.57 5.33 -15.20
C ARG A 148 -11.64 6.39 -15.40
N SER A 149 -12.16 6.94 -14.31
CA SER A 149 -13.19 7.98 -14.34
C SER A 149 -12.68 9.23 -15.06
N PHE A 150 -11.43 9.64 -14.81
CA PHE A 150 -10.80 10.72 -15.56
C PHE A 150 -10.82 10.46 -17.07
N VAL A 151 -10.32 9.29 -17.49
CA VAL A 151 -10.19 8.94 -18.91
C VAL A 151 -11.55 8.88 -19.60
N ASP A 152 -12.58 8.38 -18.93
CA ASP A 152 -13.93 8.33 -19.49
C ASP A 152 -14.51 9.73 -19.72
N VAL A 153 -14.40 10.63 -18.73
CA VAL A 153 -14.87 12.02 -18.86
C VAL A 153 -14.03 12.78 -19.89
N PHE A 154 -12.71 12.59 -19.89
CA PHE A 154 -11.78 13.20 -20.83
C PHE A 154 -12.09 12.79 -22.27
N ALA A 155 -12.29 11.50 -22.54
CA ALA A 155 -12.58 10.99 -23.88
C ALA A 155 -13.94 11.47 -24.43
N VAL A 156 -14.92 11.72 -23.54
CA VAL A 156 -16.19 12.34 -23.94
C VAL A 156 -15.96 13.81 -24.28
N GLY A 157 -15.30 14.55 -23.39
CA GLY A 157 -15.03 15.97 -23.58
C GLY A 157 -14.20 16.26 -24.83
N ASN A 158 -13.19 15.44 -25.13
CA ASN A 158 -12.28 15.69 -26.25
C ASN A 158 -13.00 15.55 -27.61
N ARG A 159 -14.01 14.67 -27.68
CA ARG A 159 -14.85 14.50 -28.86
C ARG A 159 -15.95 15.56 -28.98
N SER A 160 -16.47 16.04 -27.86
CA SER A 160 -17.56 17.02 -27.83
C SER A 160 -17.09 18.49 -27.81
N GLY A 161 -15.77 18.73 -27.80
CA GLY A 161 -15.20 20.08 -27.66
C GLY A 161 -15.44 20.71 -26.27
N GLY A 162 -15.57 19.87 -25.24
CA GLY A 162 -15.78 20.32 -23.86
C GLY A 162 -14.56 21.04 -23.29
N ASN A 163 -14.76 21.77 -22.18
CA ASN A 163 -13.69 22.50 -21.52
C ASN A 163 -12.71 21.53 -20.83
N MET A 164 -11.62 21.18 -21.55
CA MET A 164 -10.57 20.28 -21.04
C MET A 164 -9.97 20.75 -19.72
N VAL A 165 -9.75 22.06 -19.59
CA VAL A 165 -9.20 22.66 -18.37
C VAL A 165 -10.09 22.36 -17.17
N GLU A 166 -11.40 22.55 -17.32
CA GLU A 166 -12.38 22.29 -16.28
C GLU A 166 -12.43 20.80 -15.90
N ILE A 167 -12.42 19.90 -16.88
CA ILE A 167 -12.41 18.45 -16.64
C ILE A 167 -11.17 18.03 -15.82
N ILE A 168 -9.98 18.51 -16.22
CA ILE A 168 -8.71 18.17 -15.57
C ILE A 168 -8.66 18.76 -14.15
N ILE A 169 -9.02 20.03 -13.97
CA ILE A 169 -9.02 20.71 -12.66
C ILE A 169 -10.04 20.05 -11.72
N ASN A 170 -11.26 19.81 -12.18
CA ASN A 170 -12.29 19.19 -11.34
C ASN A 170 -11.86 17.81 -10.88
N THR A 171 -11.28 17.00 -11.78
CA THR A 171 -10.79 15.67 -11.41
C THR A 171 -9.62 15.74 -10.43
N SER A 172 -8.68 16.66 -10.64
CA SER A 172 -7.57 16.87 -9.70
C SER A 172 -8.07 17.26 -8.31
N ASN A 173 -9.06 18.16 -8.24
CA ASN A 173 -9.67 18.58 -6.98
C ASN A 173 -10.40 17.43 -6.29
N VAL A 174 -11.16 16.61 -7.02
CA VAL A 174 -11.84 15.44 -6.46
C VAL A 174 -10.84 14.44 -5.86
N ILE A 175 -9.75 14.13 -6.56
CA ILE A 175 -8.71 13.24 -6.06
C ILE A 175 -8.00 13.87 -4.86
N GLY A 176 -7.69 15.16 -4.92
CA GLY A 176 -7.10 15.92 -3.83
C GLY A 176 -7.95 15.91 -2.56
N GLU A 177 -9.26 16.10 -2.70
CA GLU A 177 -10.22 16.05 -1.60
C GLU A 177 -10.26 14.65 -0.96
N LYS A 178 -10.33 13.59 -1.77
CA LYS A 178 -10.27 12.20 -1.27
C LYS A 178 -8.98 11.91 -0.51
N LEU A 179 -7.84 12.39 -1.00
CA LEU A 179 -6.55 12.23 -0.33
C LEU A 179 -6.51 12.98 1.00
N ARG A 180 -7.03 14.21 1.04
CA ARG A 180 -7.13 15.01 2.28
C ARG A 180 -8.00 14.33 3.33
N ILE A 181 -9.18 13.85 2.94
CA ILE A 181 -10.08 13.09 3.84
C ILE A 181 -9.36 11.85 4.37
N LYS A 182 -8.63 11.14 3.52
CA LYS A 182 -7.85 9.95 3.92
C LYS A 182 -6.73 10.29 4.91
N GLU A 183 -6.04 11.41 4.73
CA GLU A 183 -5.01 11.89 5.66
C GLU A 183 -5.61 12.32 6.99
N GLU A 184 -6.76 12.99 6.99
CA GLU A 184 -7.49 13.36 8.20
C GLU A 184 -7.92 12.11 8.97
N ILE A 185 -8.49 11.10 8.29
CA ILE A 185 -8.82 9.79 8.88
C ILE A 185 -7.58 9.12 9.47
N ASN A 186 -6.45 9.12 8.75
CA ASN A 186 -5.22 8.53 9.25
C ASN A 186 -4.70 9.24 10.50
N THR A 187 -4.85 10.57 10.56
CA THR A 187 -4.46 11.39 11.71
C THR A 187 -5.36 11.11 12.91
N MET A 188 -6.68 11.06 12.71
CA MET A 188 -7.64 10.68 13.76
C MET A 188 -7.39 9.25 14.28
N LEU A 189 -7.02 8.31 13.40
CA LEU A 189 -6.71 6.94 13.78
C LEU A 189 -5.31 6.77 14.37
N ALA A 190 -4.41 7.76 14.25
CA ALA A 190 -3.04 7.64 14.72
C ALA A 190 -2.97 7.37 16.24
N GLN A 191 -3.79 8.08 17.01
CA GLN A 191 -3.91 7.86 18.46
C GLN A 191 -4.43 6.45 18.76
N ARG A 192 -5.52 6.02 18.11
CA ARG A 192 -6.10 4.69 18.32
C ARG A 192 -5.13 3.56 17.93
N LYS A 193 -4.38 3.74 16.84
CA LYS A 193 -3.32 2.81 16.42
C LYS A 193 -2.20 2.72 17.45
N PHE A 194 -1.84 3.84 18.08
CA PHE A 194 -0.83 3.85 19.14
C PHE A 194 -1.32 3.13 20.40
N GLU A 195 -2.52 3.44 20.88
CA GLU A 195 -3.15 2.75 22.02
C GLU A 195 -3.28 1.24 21.77
N GLN A 196 -3.74 0.85 20.58
CA GLN A 196 -3.80 -0.55 20.14
C GLN A 196 -2.42 -1.20 20.19
N LYS A 197 -1.38 -0.52 19.70
CA LYS A 197 0.00 -1.06 19.70
C LYS A 197 0.50 -1.30 21.12
N VAL A 198 0.23 -0.38 22.05
CA VAL A 198 0.57 -0.54 23.47
C VAL A 198 -0.16 -1.72 24.09
N LEU A 199 -1.48 -1.82 23.88
CA LEU A 199 -2.30 -2.91 24.39
C LEU A 199 -1.87 -4.30 23.89
N ASN A 200 -1.43 -4.40 22.63
CA ASN A 200 -0.94 -5.68 22.08
C ASN A 200 0.44 -6.09 22.62
N ILE A 201 1.29 -5.14 23.01
CA ILE A 201 2.63 -5.42 23.56
C ILE A 201 2.55 -5.76 25.05
N MET A 202 1.59 -5.19 25.78
CA MET A 202 1.46 -5.31 27.23
C MET A 202 1.43 -6.76 27.75
N PRO A 203 0.66 -7.72 27.18
CA PRO A 203 0.65 -9.11 27.65
C PRO A 203 2.02 -9.79 27.56
N VAL A 204 2.75 -9.53 26.46
CA VAL A 204 4.10 -10.07 26.25
C VAL A 204 5.04 -9.54 27.33
N LEU A 205 4.96 -8.24 27.60
CA LEU A 205 5.78 -7.57 28.59
C LEU A 205 5.47 -8.07 30.01
N LEU A 206 4.19 -8.28 30.34
CA LEU A 206 3.77 -8.84 31.63
C LEU A 206 4.30 -10.26 31.84
N ILE A 207 4.21 -11.14 30.84
CA ILE A 207 4.74 -12.51 30.94
C ILE A 207 6.25 -12.48 31.17
N LEU A 208 6.99 -11.64 30.43
CA LEU A 208 8.43 -11.48 30.58
C LEU A 208 8.80 -10.98 31.98
N LEU A 209 8.14 -9.92 32.47
CA LEU A 209 8.39 -9.36 33.79
C LEU A 209 8.09 -10.36 34.90
N LEU A 210 6.96 -11.07 34.83
CA LEU A 210 6.59 -12.05 35.84
C LEU A 210 7.54 -13.25 35.85
N THR A 211 7.94 -13.73 34.67
CA THR A 211 8.92 -14.83 34.56
C THR A 211 10.27 -14.42 35.16
N TRP A 212 10.71 -13.18 34.92
CA TRP A 212 11.97 -12.68 35.47
C TRP A 212 11.90 -12.39 36.98
N SER A 213 10.77 -11.84 37.46
CA SER A 213 10.62 -11.38 38.85
C SER A 213 10.25 -12.48 39.84
N THR A 214 9.52 -13.52 39.41
CA THR A 214 8.89 -14.48 40.34
C THR A 214 9.50 -15.88 40.31
N GLY A 215 10.56 -16.09 39.52
CA GLY A 215 11.29 -17.36 39.47
C GLY A 215 10.37 -18.55 39.17
N ASP A 216 10.42 -19.57 40.04
CA ASP A 216 9.72 -20.85 39.84
C ASP A 216 8.18 -20.77 39.91
N TYR A 217 7.62 -19.63 40.33
CA TYR A 217 6.16 -19.46 40.41
C TYR A 217 5.46 -19.61 39.04
N MET A 218 6.12 -19.18 37.95
CA MET A 218 5.54 -19.25 36.60
C MET A 218 5.77 -20.60 35.91
N THR A 219 6.64 -21.47 36.44
CA THR A 219 6.99 -22.77 35.85
C THR A 219 5.77 -23.66 35.58
N PRO A 220 4.78 -23.79 36.50
CA PRO A 220 3.58 -24.58 36.24
C PRO A 220 2.75 -24.07 35.06
N VAL A 221 2.77 -22.77 34.75
CA VAL A 221 2.03 -22.20 33.62
C VAL A 221 2.60 -22.71 32.28
N PHE A 222 3.91 -22.93 32.21
CA PHE A 222 4.59 -23.37 30.99
C PHE A 222 4.65 -24.91 30.86
N GLU A 223 4.77 -25.62 31.97
CA GLU A 223 4.98 -27.07 31.96
C GLU A 223 3.69 -27.89 32.08
N THR A 224 2.70 -27.41 32.84
CA THR A 224 1.45 -28.17 33.02
C THR A 224 0.56 -28.09 31.78
N ILE A 225 -0.17 -29.17 31.50
CA ILE A 225 -1.13 -29.23 30.39
C ILE A 225 -2.20 -28.13 30.56
N PHE A 226 -2.66 -27.90 31.80
CA PHE A 226 -3.64 -26.86 32.09
C PHE A 226 -3.08 -25.45 31.82
N GLY A 227 -1.85 -25.17 32.26
CA GLY A 227 -1.17 -23.90 31.98
C GLY A 227 -1.04 -23.63 30.47
N ARG A 228 -0.61 -24.64 29.70
CA ARG A 228 -0.52 -24.53 28.24
C ARG A 228 -1.87 -24.27 27.58
N MET A 229 -2.94 -24.92 28.04
CA MET A 229 -4.30 -24.64 27.53
C MET A 229 -4.72 -23.19 27.76
N VAL A 230 -4.48 -22.66 28.97
CA VAL A 230 -4.77 -21.26 29.30
C VAL A 230 -3.96 -20.30 28.42
N MET A 231 -2.66 -20.58 28.22
CA MET A 231 -1.81 -19.78 27.35
C MET A 231 -2.26 -19.81 25.89
N THR A 232 -2.72 -20.96 25.40
CA THR A 232 -3.28 -21.06 24.04
C THR A 232 -4.56 -20.24 23.89
N VAL A 233 -5.47 -20.30 24.87
CA VAL A 233 -6.68 -19.45 24.86
C VAL A 233 -6.29 -17.97 24.90
N ALA A 234 -5.32 -17.57 25.74
CA ALA A 234 -4.85 -16.20 25.82
C ALA A 234 -4.27 -15.71 24.49
N VAL A 235 -3.36 -16.46 23.87
CA VAL A 235 -2.78 -16.12 22.56
C VAL A 235 -3.86 -16.01 21.50
N PHE A 236 -4.85 -16.91 21.50
CA PHE A 236 -5.96 -16.88 20.57
C PHE A 236 -6.81 -15.60 20.75
N LEU A 237 -7.13 -15.22 21.98
CA LEU A 237 -7.85 -13.98 22.28
C LEU A 237 -7.07 -12.74 21.85
N LEU A 238 -5.75 -12.70 22.09
CA LEU A 238 -4.89 -11.62 21.63
C LEU A 238 -4.85 -11.52 20.10
N ALA A 239 -4.74 -12.66 19.41
CA ALA A 239 -4.80 -12.71 17.96
C ALA A 239 -6.17 -12.20 17.45
N ALA A 240 -7.27 -12.67 18.04
CA ALA A 240 -8.61 -12.21 17.68
C ALA A 240 -8.79 -10.70 17.90
N ALA A 241 -8.36 -10.17 19.05
CA ALA A 241 -8.39 -8.74 19.35
C ALA A 241 -7.56 -7.94 18.33
N TYR A 242 -6.36 -8.40 17.98
CA TYR A 242 -5.53 -7.79 16.94
C TYR A 242 -6.23 -7.75 15.58
N PHE A 243 -6.83 -8.87 15.15
CA PHE A 243 -7.53 -8.96 13.86
C PHE A 243 -8.77 -8.05 13.81
N ILE A 244 -9.58 -8.05 14.87
CA ILE A 244 -10.75 -7.18 14.97
C ILE A 244 -10.33 -5.71 14.89
N SER A 245 -9.30 -5.33 15.64
CA SER A 245 -8.81 -3.96 15.68
C SER A 245 -8.18 -3.53 14.35
N LYS A 246 -7.44 -4.41 13.66
CA LYS A 246 -6.93 -4.16 12.29
C LYS A 246 -8.09 -3.92 11.31
N ARG A 247 -9.18 -4.67 11.42
CA ARG A 247 -10.37 -4.52 10.56
C ARG A 247 -11.09 -3.20 10.79
N ILE A 248 -11.26 -2.77 12.05
CA ILE A 248 -11.89 -1.50 12.39
C ILE A 248 -11.06 -0.30 11.90
N THR A 249 -9.74 -0.43 11.96
CA THR A 249 -8.81 0.66 11.62
C THR A 249 -8.54 0.76 10.12
N ASN A 250 -8.81 -0.29 9.35
CA ASN A 250 -8.70 -0.27 7.90
C ASN A 250 -9.98 0.32 7.28
N ILE A 251 -10.11 1.64 7.37
CA ILE A 251 -11.19 2.37 6.69
C ILE A 251 -10.78 2.54 5.23
N GLU A 252 -11.53 1.89 4.33
CA GLU A 252 -11.46 2.17 2.90
C GLU A 252 -12.28 3.43 2.61
N VAL A 253 -11.66 4.39 1.92
CA VAL A 253 -12.24 5.65 1.45
C VAL A 253 -12.12 5.66 -0.06
#